data_AF-A0A316RWZ4-F1
#
_entry.id   AF-A0A316RWZ4-F1
#
_cell.length_a   1.000
_cell.length_b   1.000
_cell.length_c   1.000
_cell.angle_alpha   90.00
_cell.angle_beta   90.00
_cell.angle_gamma   90.00
#
_symmetry.space_group_name_H-M   'P 1'
#
loop_
_entity.id
_entity.type
_entity.pdbx_description
1 polymer ?
#
loop_
_entity_poly.entity_id
_entity_poly.type
_entity_poly.pdbx_seq_one_letter_code
_entity_poly.pdbx_strand_id
1 'polypeptide(L)'
;MKPGLAAAALILCLTAASGCAAGSQTPAAPPAESAVSAASQPGEEAHSPLEENYADAAALSVSDSGFAPQVSCQDRLLLTEDPPANGLEETVYRFYLYNVTSRFDEQQALTGPEESFALAVRNEQTAWESGRYIQEYRIHDLSTLTAQEVEKASGFAKEDLLEQIDRFGWEEYAVVRVDLSWKYNEAALLAGPQLGDGRYQRYYLLARTSETEPFCICQVYWEDFLPA
;
A
#
# COMPACT_ATOMS: atom_id res chain seq x y z
N MET A 1 12.94 40.72 -19.84
CA MET A 1 14.08 39.96 -19.27
C MET A 1 13.54 38.59 -18.88
N LYS A 2 14.25 37.52 -19.29
CA LYS A 2 13.81 36.12 -19.25
C LYS A 2 13.63 35.60 -17.80
N PRO A 3 12.65 34.72 -17.51
CA PRO A 3 12.60 33.97 -16.27
C PRO A 3 13.59 32.79 -16.32
N GLY A 4 14.27 32.54 -15.20
CA GLY A 4 15.23 31.46 -15.03
C GLY A 4 14.53 30.14 -14.75
N LEU A 5 14.69 29.20 -15.67
CA LEU A 5 14.42 27.78 -15.51
C LEU A 5 15.56 27.17 -14.69
N ALA A 6 15.27 26.50 -13.56
CA ALA A 6 16.22 25.61 -12.91
C ALA A 6 15.56 24.21 -12.83
N ALA A 7 15.90 23.38 -13.82
CA ALA A 7 15.57 21.96 -13.86
C ALA A 7 16.49 21.21 -12.88
N ALA A 8 15.93 20.49 -11.92
CA ALA A 8 16.66 19.52 -11.12
C ALA A 8 16.75 18.21 -11.91
N ALA A 9 17.96 17.86 -12.34
CA ALA A 9 18.25 16.64 -13.07
C ALA A 9 18.34 15.44 -12.11
N LEU A 10 17.56 14.41 -12.43
CA LEU A 10 17.58 13.08 -11.82
C LEU A 10 18.89 12.37 -12.22
N ILE A 11 19.73 11.99 -11.24
CA ILE A 11 20.92 11.17 -11.47
C ILE A 11 20.54 9.71 -11.28
N LEU A 12 20.40 8.98 -12.39
CA LEU A 12 20.27 7.54 -12.46
C LEU A 12 21.67 6.94 -12.66
N CYS A 13 22.26 6.33 -11.64
CA CYS A 13 23.53 5.60 -11.76
C CYS A 13 23.27 4.10 -11.95
N LEU A 14 23.16 3.68 -13.22
CA LEU A 14 23.40 2.29 -13.62
C LEU A 14 24.89 2.13 -13.93
N THR A 15 25.59 1.29 -13.17
CA THR A 15 26.92 0.80 -13.58
C THR A 15 26.89 -0.70 -13.82
N ALA A 16 27.13 -1.04 -15.09
CA ALA A 16 27.30 -2.37 -15.62
C ALA A 16 28.57 -3.05 -15.07
N ALA A 17 28.47 -4.34 -14.78
CA ALA A 17 29.63 -5.21 -14.59
C ALA A 17 30.02 -5.84 -15.93
N SER A 18 31.28 -5.65 -16.33
CA SER A 18 31.95 -6.44 -17.37
C SER A 18 33.37 -6.72 -16.93
N GLY A 19 33.78 -7.98 -16.99
CA GLY A 19 35.16 -8.38 -16.72
C GLY A 19 35.35 -9.90 -16.68
N CYS A 20 35.68 -10.47 -17.84
CA CYS A 20 36.00 -11.88 -18.05
C CYS A 20 37.34 -12.31 -17.41
N ALA A 21 37.44 -13.59 -17.01
CA ALA A 21 38.69 -14.33 -17.08
C ALA A 21 38.42 -15.82 -17.31
N ALA A 22 39.08 -16.36 -18.34
CA ALA A 22 39.03 -17.75 -18.77
C ALA A 22 39.98 -18.63 -17.96
N GLY A 23 39.61 -19.91 -17.78
CA GLY A 23 40.47 -20.97 -17.28
C GLY A 23 39.89 -22.34 -17.64
N SER A 24 40.54 -23.00 -18.59
CA SER A 24 40.16 -24.27 -19.20
C SER A 24 40.31 -25.48 -18.27
N GLN A 25 39.41 -26.47 -18.38
CA GLN A 25 39.68 -27.93 -18.61
C GLN A 25 38.45 -28.80 -18.25
N THR A 26 38.28 -29.88 -19.00
CA THR A 26 37.27 -30.97 -18.90
C THR A 26 38.03 -32.28 -19.22
N PRO A 27 37.61 -33.52 -18.88
CA PRO A 27 36.53 -34.03 -18.00
C PRO A 27 37.02 -35.05 -16.93
N ALA A 28 36.19 -35.37 -15.93
CA ALA A 28 36.12 -36.73 -15.35
C ALA A 28 34.82 -36.94 -14.54
N ALA A 29 34.15 -38.07 -14.77
CA ALA A 29 33.08 -38.64 -13.95
C ALA A 29 33.43 -40.13 -13.72
N PRO A 30 32.80 -40.90 -12.80
CA PRO A 30 32.02 -40.60 -11.58
C PRO A 30 32.64 -41.36 -10.34
N PRO A 31 31.96 -41.54 -9.18
CA PRO A 31 30.98 -42.62 -9.05
C PRO A 31 29.68 -42.21 -8.33
N ALA A 32 28.64 -43.02 -8.55
CA ALA A 32 27.34 -42.94 -7.91
C ALA A 32 27.42 -43.32 -6.42
N GLU A 33 26.82 -42.52 -5.55
CA GLU A 33 26.44 -42.94 -4.20
C GLU A 33 25.00 -42.56 -3.89
N SER A 34 24.21 -43.63 -3.72
CA SER A 34 23.16 -43.80 -2.71
C SER A 34 22.06 -42.73 -2.63
N ALA A 35 20.99 -42.98 -3.38
CA ALA A 35 19.66 -42.48 -3.05
C ALA A 35 19.22 -43.03 -1.68
N VAL A 36 19.31 -42.20 -0.65
CA VAL A 36 18.59 -42.45 0.60
C VAL A 36 17.20 -41.87 0.42
N SER A 37 16.23 -42.78 0.24
CA SER A 37 14.81 -42.47 0.17
C SER A 37 14.36 -42.00 1.56
N ALA A 38 14.33 -40.68 1.77
CA ALA A 38 13.59 -40.09 2.87
C ALA A 38 12.12 -40.12 2.47
N ALA A 39 11.38 -41.09 3.03
CA ALA A 39 9.94 -41.11 2.95
C ALA A 39 9.40 -39.83 3.61
N SER A 40 8.92 -38.90 2.79
CA SER A 40 8.18 -37.73 3.26
C SER A 40 6.93 -38.23 3.99
N GLN A 41 6.80 -37.87 5.27
CA GLN A 41 5.56 -38.03 6.01
C GLN A 41 4.44 -37.24 5.29
N PRO A 42 3.18 -37.69 5.37
CA PRO A 42 2.05 -36.92 4.83
C PRO A 42 2.01 -35.56 5.51
N GLY A 43 2.03 -34.50 4.70
CA GLY A 43 2.20 -33.12 5.14
C GLY A 43 1.13 -32.68 6.14
N GLU A 44 1.59 -32.12 7.27
CA GLU A 44 0.96 -30.92 7.78
C GLU A 44 0.84 -29.95 6.60
N GLU A 45 -0.38 -29.52 6.28
CA GLU A 45 -0.57 -28.34 5.45
C GLU A 45 0.20 -27.23 6.15
N ALA A 46 1.32 -26.81 5.56
CA ALA A 46 2.09 -25.72 6.10
C ALA A 46 1.19 -24.48 6.05
N HIS A 47 0.66 -24.07 7.21
CA HIS A 47 -0.10 -22.83 7.33
C HIS A 47 0.79 -21.70 6.81
N SER A 48 0.23 -20.88 5.92
CA SER A 48 1.02 -19.77 5.40
C SER A 48 1.27 -18.76 6.52
N PRO A 49 2.48 -18.20 6.64
CA PRO A 49 2.75 -17.08 7.54
C PRO A 49 1.81 -15.89 7.33
N LEU A 50 1.18 -15.76 6.15
CA LEU A 50 0.18 -14.70 5.92
C LEU A 50 -1.21 -15.03 6.47
N GLU A 51 -1.55 -16.30 6.69
CA GLU A 51 -2.83 -16.65 7.31
C GLU A 51 -2.78 -16.43 8.83
N GLU A 52 -1.58 -16.55 9.42
CA GLU A 52 -1.35 -16.24 10.82
C GLU A 52 -1.66 -14.76 11.06
N ASN A 53 -2.43 -14.47 12.12
CA ASN A 53 -2.76 -13.10 12.54
C ASN A 53 -3.54 -12.27 11.50
N TYR A 54 -4.10 -12.88 10.46
CA TYR A 54 -4.98 -12.17 9.54
C TYR A 54 -6.30 -11.83 10.24
N ALA A 55 -6.71 -10.56 10.18
CA ALA A 55 -7.89 -10.07 10.88
C ALA A 55 -9.19 -10.64 10.27
N ASP A 56 -10.13 -11.02 11.14
CA ASP A 56 -11.49 -11.37 10.70
C ASP A 56 -12.29 -10.09 10.43
N ALA A 57 -12.26 -9.64 9.17
CA ALA A 57 -12.97 -8.44 8.72
C ALA A 57 -14.48 -8.51 9.00
N ALA A 58 -15.09 -9.70 8.98
CA ALA A 58 -16.52 -9.86 9.23
C ALA A 58 -16.91 -9.59 10.69
N ALA A 59 -15.96 -9.70 11.62
CA ALA A 59 -16.15 -9.35 13.02
C ALA A 59 -16.05 -7.83 13.30
N LEU A 60 -15.52 -7.06 12.35
CA LEU A 60 -15.24 -5.63 12.51
C LEU A 60 -16.40 -4.79 11.93
N SER A 61 -17.26 -4.29 12.80
CA SER A 61 -18.42 -3.48 12.40
C SER A 61 -18.04 -2.05 12.00
N VAL A 62 -18.79 -1.50 11.03
CA VAL A 62 -18.74 -0.08 10.67
C VAL A 62 -19.36 0.75 11.79
N SER A 63 -18.82 1.95 12.04
CA SER A 63 -19.38 2.89 13.02
C SER A 63 -20.70 3.50 12.53
N ASP A 64 -21.68 3.65 13.41
CA ASP A 64 -23.04 4.10 13.08
C ASP A 64 -23.18 5.52 12.48
N SER A 65 -22.11 6.33 12.42
CA SER A 65 -22.22 7.77 12.16
C SER A 65 -21.22 8.35 11.15
N GLY A 66 -20.58 7.52 10.32
CA GLY A 66 -19.41 7.95 9.53
C GLY A 66 -19.64 8.17 8.03
N PHE A 67 -20.54 7.41 7.40
CA PHE A 67 -20.57 7.31 5.94
C PHE A 67 -21.49 8.35 5.28
N ALA A 68 -20.94 9.04 4.28
CA ALA A 68 -21.68 9.80 3.30
C ALA A 68 -21.15 9.49 1.88
N PRO A 69 -22.03 9.15 0.92
CA PRO A 69 -21.62 8.78 -0.45
C PRO A 69 -21.05 9.98 -1.24
N GLN A 70 -21.33 11.19 -0.77
CA GLN A 70 -20.79 12.41 -1.33
C GLN A 70 -20.46 13.39 -0.22
N VAL A 71 -19.21 13.84 -0.17
CA VAL A 71 -18.76 14.88 0.75
C VAL A 71 -18.02 15.95 -0.06
N SER A 72 -18.43 17.20 0.11
CA SER A 72 -17.74 18.35 -0.47
C SER A 72 -17.29 19.30 0.63
N CYS A 73 -16.06 19.79 0.55
CA CYS A 73 -15.55 20.83 1.42
C CYS A 73 -14.71 21.81 0.60
N GLN A 74 -15.10 23.08 0.62
CA GLN A 74 -14.56 24.10 -0.28
C GLN A 74 -14.75 23.66 -1.74
N ASP A 75 -13.69 23.56 -2.53
CA ASP A 75 -13.73 23.08 -3.90
C ASP A 75 -13.27 21.61 -4.05
N ARG A 76 -13.08 20.90 -2.94
CA ARG A 76 -12.74 19.46 -2.95
C ARG A 76 -13.97 18.58 -2.80
N LEU A 77 -13.90 17.41 -3.43
CA LEU A 77 -15.00 16.45 -3.52
C LEU A 77 -14.49 15.03 -3.26
N LEU A 78 -15.18 14.31 -2.38
CA LEU A 78 -15.11 12.86 -2.23
C LEU A 78 -16.44 12.27 -2.69
N LEU A 79 -16.37 11.32 -3.61
CA LEU A 79 -17.49 10.47 -4.01
C LEU A 79 -17.15 9.02 -3.69
N THR A 80 -18.11 8.29 -3.14
CA THR A 80 -17.97 6.86 -2.87
C THR A 80 -19.21 6.16 -3.40
N GLU A 81 -19.00 5.19 -4.29
CA GLU A 81 -20.10 4.49 -4.98
C GLU A 81 -20.85 3.53 -4.05
N ASP A 82 -20.14 2.84 -3.16
CA ASP A 82 -20.70 1.91 -2.18
C ASP A 82 -20.22 2.23 -0.75
N PRO A 83 -21.03 1.96 0.29
CA PRO A 83 -20.59 2.12 1.68
C PRO A 83 -19.50 1.09 2.04
N PRO A 84 -18.58 1.42 2.97
CA PRO A 84 -17.69 0.43 3.57
C PRO A 84 -18.47 -0.75 4.14
N ALA A 85 -18.03 -1.98 3.88
CA ALA A 85 -18.66 -3.20 4.36
C ALA A 85 -18.24 -3.57 5.80
N ASN A 86 -17.08 -3.10 6.24
CA ASN A 86 -16.50 -3.41 7.56
C ASN A 86 -15.64 -2.24 8.08
N GLY A 87 -15.20 -2.35 9.34
CA GLY A 87 -14.40 -1.32 10.01
C GLY A 87 -13.04 -1.03 9.37
N LEU A 88 -12.43 -1.98 8.66
CA LEU A 88 -11.15 -1.77 7.96
C LEU A 88 -11.34 -0.89 6.71
N GLU A 89 -12.37 -1.19 5.93
CA GLU A 89 -12.77 -0.35 4.80
C GLU A 89 -13.20 1.05 5.27
N GLU A 90 -13.87 1.15 6.42
CA GLU A 90 -14.22 2.44 7.02
C GLU A 90 -12.97 3.27 7.36
N THR A 91 -11.92 2.66 7.91
CA THR A 91 -10.64 3.34 8.18
C THR A 91 -10.05 3.93 6.91
N VAL A 92 -10.06 3.19 5.79
CA VAL A 92 -9.57 3.70 4.50
C VAL A 92 -10.49 4.78 3.92
N TYR A 93 -11.80 4.63 4.01
CA TYR A 93 -12.74 5.70 3.64
C TYR A 93 -12.47 6.99 4.43
N ARG A 94 -12.29 6.88 5.75
CA ARG A 94 -12.00 8.03 6.63
C ARG A 94 -10.69 8.71 6.26
N PHE A 95 -9.67 7.96 5.84
CA PHE A 95 -8.42 8.53 5.35
C PHE A 95 -8.64 9.54 4.20
N TYR A 96 -9.44 9.18 3.19
CA TYR A 96 -9.79 10.10 2.09
C TYR A 96 -10.75 11.22 2.53
N LEU A 97 -11.73 10.90 3.39
CA LEU A 97 -12.66 11.88 3.94
C LEU A 97 -11.92 13.00 4.68
N TYR A 98 -10.97 12.63 5.54
CA TYR A 98 -10.19 13.57 6.33
C TYR A 98 -9.28 14.42 5.47
N ASN A 99 -8.71 13.84 4.40
CA ASN A 99 -7.99 14.63 3.40
C ASN A 99 -8.90 15.70 2.78
N VAL A 100 -10.03 15.30 2.19
CA VAL A 100 -11.00 16.20 1.51
C VAL A 100 -11.61 17.24 2.45
N THR A 101 -11.71 16.95 3.74
CA THR A 101 -12.26 17.87 4.76
C THR A 101 -11.20 18.68 5.51
N SER A 102 -9.91 18.59 5.13
CA SER A 102 -8.77 19.26 5.79
C SER A 102 -8.59 18.86 7.26
N ARG A 103 -9.05 17.68 7.66
CA ARG A 103 -8.89 17.13 9.01
C ARG A 103 -7.56 16.35 9.10
N PHE A 104 -6.45 17.02 8.78
CA PHE A 104 -5.14 16.37 8.62
C PHE A 104 -4.62 15.72 9.91
N ASP A 105 -4.89 16.30 11.08
CA ASP A 105 -4.53 15.70 12.37
C ASP A 105 -5.21 14.33 12.57
N GLU A 106 -6.46 14.22 12.12
CA GLU A 106 -7.21 12.97 12.21
C GLU A 106 -6.79 11.99 11.12
N GLN A 107 -6.46 12.48 9.92
CA GLN A 107 -5.84 11.66 8.88
C GLN A 107 -4.52 11.07 9.37
N GLN A 108 -3.70 11.87 10.05
CA GLN A 108 -2.44 11.45 10.67
C GLN A 108 -2.67 10.45 11.81
N ALA A 109 -3.73 10.61 12.60
CA ALA A 109 -4.08 9.65 13.66
C ALA A 109 -4.47 8.27 13.12
N LEU A 110 -4.83 8.15 11.83
CA LEU A 110 -5.08 6.87 11.18
C LEU A 110 -3.79 6.18 10.68
N THR A 111 -2.63 6.85 10.69
CA THR A 111 -1.39 6.25 10.18
C THR A 111 -0.63 5.52 11.28
N GLY A 112 -0.09 4.35 10.95
CA GLY A 112 0.77 3.58 11.84
C GLY A 112 2.16 4.21 12.05
N PRO A 113 3.05 3.51 12.76
CA PRO A 113 4.38 4.00 13.16
C PRO A 113 5.38 4.11 12.00
N GLU A 114 4.97 3.75 10.78
CA GLU A 114 5.82 3.79 9.59
C GLU A 114 6.02 5.24 9.12
N GLU A 115 7.25 5.73 9.24
CA GLU A 115 7.58 7.15 9.02
C GLU A 115 7.41 7.58 7.55
N SER A 116 7.64 6.69 6.59
CA SER A 116 7.57 7.04 5.16
C SER A 116 6.14 7.37 4.73
N PHE A 117 5.16 6.60 5.19
CA PHE A 117 3.74 6.83 4.95
C PHE A 117 3.24 8.02 5.75
N ALA A 118 3.64 8.16 7.01
CA ALA A 118 3.34 9.34 7.81
C ALA A 118 3.89 10.65 7.18
N LEU A 119 5.06 10.59 6.53
CA LEU A 119 5.61 11.70 5.77
C LEU A 119 4.78 12.00 4.51
N ALA A 120 4.30 10.99 3.80
CA ALA A 120 3.42 11.18 2.65
C ALA A 120 2.12 11.93 3.04
N VAL A 121 1.52 11.60 4.20
CA VAL A 121 0.34 12.31 4.72
C VAL A 121 0.62 13.78 5.05
N ARG A 122 1.77 14.08 5.69
CA ARG A 122 2.19 15.48 5.95
C ARG A 122 2.46 16.27 4.66
N ASN A 123 2.95 15.59 3.62
CA ASN A 123 3.15 16.21 2.32
C ASN A 123 1.81 16.62 1.69
N GLU A 124 0.74 15.84 1.87
CA GLU A 124 -0.60 16.23 1.40
C GLU A 124 -1.12 17.49 2.09
N GLN A 125 -0.90 17.64 3.40
CA GLN A 125 -1.22 18.88 4.12
C GLN A 125 -0.42 20.07 3.55
N THR A 126 0.88 19.89 3.35
CA THR A 126 1.75 20.94 2.76
C THR A 126 1.29 21.31 1.33
N ALA A 127 0.88 20.30 0.55
CA ALA A 127 0.38 20.48 -0.80
C ALA A 127 -0.90 21.33 -0.78
N TRP A 128 -1.85 20.98 0.09
CA TRP A 128 -3.06 21.75 0.36
C TRP A 128 -2.77 23.21 0.74
N GLU A 129 -1.92 23.44 1.74
CA GLU A 129 -1.55 24.78 2.21
C GLU A 129 -0.85 25.62 1.13
N SER A 130 -0.17 24.96 0.20
CA SER A 130 0.46 25.60 -0.96
C SER A 130 -0.47 25.77 -2.18
N GLY A 131 -1.75 25.39 -2.06
CA GLY A 131 -2.74 25.51 -3.12
C GLY A 131 -2.60 24.49 -4.26
N ARG A 132 -1.86 23.39 -4.05
CA ARG A 132 -1.61 22.33 -5.03
C ARG A 132 -2.12 21.02 -4.46
N TYR A 133 -3.31 20.56 -4.85
CA TYR A 133 -3.94 19.41 -4.20
C TYR A 133 -4.80 18.61 -5.18
N ILE A 134 -5.16 17.40 -4.74
CA ILE A 134 -6.21 16.61 -5.37
C ILE A 134 -7.56 17.25 -5.06
N GLN A 135 -8.27 17.62 -6.12
CA GLN A 135 -9.56 18.29 -6.07
C GLN A 135 -10.71 17.29 -5.98
N GLU A 136 -10.65 16.19 -6.71
CA GLU A 136 -11.70 15.15 -6.70
C GLU A 136 -11.07 13.81 -6.38
N TYR A 137 -11.63 13.10 -5.40
CA TYR A 137 -11.50 11.65 -5.26
C TYR A 137 -12.84 10.99 -5.57
N ARG A 138 -12.78 9.87 -6.29
CA ARG A 138 -13.91 8.96 -6.48
C ARG A 138 -13.48 7.55 -6.14
N ILE A 139 -14.03 7.00 -5.07
CA ILE A 139 -13.85 5.60 -4.69
C ILE A 139 -14.92 4.79 -5.40
N HIS A 140 -14.48 3.90 -6.29
CA HIS A 140 -15.33 2.98 -7.05
C HIS A 140 -15.59 1.69 -6.29
N ASP A 141 -14.56 1.15 -5.61
CA ASP A 141 -14.64 -0.09 -4.83
C ASP A 141 -13.74 0.02 -3.60
N LEU A 142 -14.24 -0.48 -2.47
CA LEU A 142 -13.48 -0.78 -1.27
C LEU A 142 -13.70 -2.24 -0.94
N SER A 143 -12.62 -3.00 -0.81
CA SER A 143 -12.71 -4.43 -0.53
C SER A 143 -11.57 -4.89 0.37
N THR A 144 -11.89 -5.41 1.54
CA THR A 144 -10.91 -6.18 2.33
C THR A 144 -10.60 -7.49 1.62
N LEU A 145 -9.33 -7.71 1.29
CA LEU A 145 -8.87 -8.96 0.70
C LEU A 145 -8.92 -10.07 1.73
N THR A 146 -9.09 -11.30 1.26
CA THR A 146 -8.87 -12.50 2.07
C THR A 146 -7.37 -12.82 2.17
N ALA A 147 -6.96 -13.56 3.20
CA ALA A 147 -5.59 -14.05 3.30
C ALA A 147 -5.15 -14.83 2.03
N GLN A 148 -6.05 -15.63 1.46
CA GLN A 148 -5.81 -16.37 0.21
C GLN A 148 -5.63 -15.48 -1.03
N GLU A 149 -6.19 -14.27 -1.03
CA GLU A 149 -5.93 -13.29 -2.09
C GLU A 149 -4.59 -12.59 -1.88
N VAL A 150 -4.25 -12.25 -0.62
CA VAL A 150 -2.93 -11.71 -0.27
C VAL A 150 -1.80 -12.69 -0.60
N GLU A 151 -2.06 -14.00 -0.51
CA GLU A 151 -1.12 -15.04 -0.97
C GLU A 151 -0.71 -14.90 -2.44
N LYS A 152 -1.57 -14.32 -3.27
CA LYS A 152 -1.31 -14.12 -4.70
C LYS A 152 -0.50 -12.85 -4.97
N ALA A 153 -0.16 -12.08 -3.94
CA ALA A 153 0.65 -10.89 -4.10
C ALA A 153 2.02 -11.20 -4.71
N SER A 154 2.59 -10.21 -5.39
CA SER A 154 3.94 -10.32 -5.96
C SER A 154 4.95 -10.68 -4.87
N GLY A 155 6.01 -11.41 -5.24
CA GLY A 155 7.01 -11.89 -4.27
C GLY A 155 7.62 -10.75 -3.44
N PHE A 156 7.94 -9.64 -4.11
CA PHE A 156 8.44 -8.43 -3.43
C PHE A 156 7.42 -7.86 -2.44
N ALA A 157 6.15 -7.73 -2.84
CA ALA A 157 5.12 -7.19 -1.95
C ALA A 157 4.87 -8.09 -0.74
N LYS A 158 4.92 -9.41 -0.93
CA LYS A 158 4.78 -10.39 0.16
C LYS A 158 5.94 -10.32 1.14
N GLU A 159 7.17 -10.25 0.63
CA GLU A 159 8.38 -10.12 1.45
C GLU A 159 8.37 -8.82 2.27
N ASP A 160 8.06 -7.68 1.64
CA ASP A 160 7.95 -6.39 2.36
C ASP A 160 6.83 -6.45 3.41
N LEU A 161 5.65 -6.97 3.07
CA LEU A 161 4.53 -7.08 4.02
C LEU A 161 4.92 -7.91 5.25
N LEU A 162 5.56 -9.07 5.07
CA LEU A 162 6.01 -9.91 6.18
C LEU A 162 7.12 -9.24 7.01
N GLU A 163 8.07 -8.57 6.36
CA GLU A 163 9.11 -7.79 7.05
C GLU A 163 8.49 -6.70 7.93
N GLN A 164 7.47 -6.01 7.41
CA GLN A 164 6.77 -4.95 8.13
C GLN A 164 6.03 -5.49 9.35
N ILE A 165 5.33 -6.62 9.22
CA ILE A 165 4.66 -7.31 10.34
C ILE A 165 5.66 -7.67 11.44
N ASP A 166 6.78 -8.30 11.08
CA ASP A 166 7.80 -8.71 12.06
C ASP A 166 8.47 -7.48 12.70
N ARG A 167 8.85 -6.49 11.90
CA ARG A 167 9.55 -5.28 12.35
C ARG A 167 8.77 -4.50 13.41
N PHE A 168 7.46 -4.40 13.26
CA PHE A 168 6.60 -3.65 14.17
C PHE A 168 5.83 -4.51 15.17
N GLY A 169 5.98 -5.83 15.10
CA GLY A 169 5.34 -6.78 16.00
C GLY A 169 3.81 -6.70 15.96
N TRP A 170 3.22 -6.55 14.78
CA TRP A 170 1.77 -6.47 14.65
C TRP A 170 1.10 -7.81 15.02
N GLU A 171 0.07 -7.71 15.85
CA GLU A 171 -0.67 -8.86 16.37
C GLU A 171 -1.84 -9.25 15.47
N GLU A 172 -2.39 -8.29 14.73
CA GLU A 172 -3.39 -8.53 13.68
C GLU A 172 -3.16 -7.59 12.50
N TYR A 173 -3.44 -8.09 11.29
CA TYR A 173 -3.32 -7.29 10.08
C TYR A 173 -4.33 -7.69 9.00
N ALA A 174 -4.57 -6.80 8.04
CA ALA A 174 -5.37 -7.05 6.86
C ALA A 174 -4.96 -6.12 5.71
N VAL A 175 -5.37 -6.46 4.49
CA VAL A 175 -5.14 -5.64 3.30
C VAL A 175 -6.48 -5.18 2.73
N VAL A 176 -6.67 -3.87 2.60
CA VAL A 176 -7.84 -3.27 1.93
C VAL A 176 -7.43 -2.79 0.55
N ARG A 177 -8.09 -3.33 -0.48
CA ARG A 177 -7.98 -2.83 -1.85
C ARG A 177 -8.91 -1.64 -2.03
N VAL A 178 -8.42 -0.63 -2.73
CA VAL A 178 -9.20 0.54 -3.17
C VAL A 178 -9.05 0.68 -4.67
N ASP A 179 -10.17 0.72 -5.38
CA ASP A 179 -10.24 1.21 -6.75
C ASP A 179 -10.76 2.65 -6.72
N LEU A 180 -9.96 3.60 -7.20
CA LEU A 180 -10.32 5.00 -7.15
C LEU A 180 -9.83 5.79 -8.35
N SER A 181 -10.56 6.85 -8.67
CA SER A 181 -10.09 7.91 -9.56
C SER A 181 -9.77 9.18 -8.78
N TRP A 182 -8.83 9.97 -9.29
CA TRP A 182 -8.62 11.32 -8.78
C TRP A 182 -8.43 12.36 -9.88
N LYS A 183 -8.70 13.62 -9.54
CA LYS A 183 -8.35 14.79 -10.36
C LYS A 183 -7.66 15.85 -9.52
N TYR A 184 -6.59 16.40 -10.06
CA TYR A 184 -5.88 17.53 -9.47
C TYR A 184 -6.56 18.86 -9.78
N ASN A 185 -6.32 19.86 -8.93
CA ASN A 185 -6.59 21.24 -9.31
C ASN A 185 -5.58 21.73 -10.38
N GLU A 186 -5.90 22.83 -11.07
CA GLU A 186 -5.06 23.37 -12.15
C GLU A 186 -3.62 23.68 -11.69
N ALA A 187 -3.47 24.23 -10.48
CA ALA A 187 -2.16 24.56 -9.92
C ALA A 187 -1.28 23.32 -9.70
N ALA A 188 -1.85 22.21 -9.23
CA ALA A 188 -1.13 20.95 -9.08
C ALA A 188 -0.75 20.35 -10.45
N LEU A 189 -1.66 20.35 -11.43
CA LEU A 189 -1.35 19.87 -12.79
C LEU A 189 -0.20 20.65 -13.44
N LEU A 190 -0.18 21.98 -13.30
CA LEU A 190 0.91 22.83 -13.78
C LEU A 190 2.25 22.55 -13.09
N ALA A 191 2.22 22.08 -11.85
CA ALA A 191 3.42 21.68 -11.11
C ALA A 191 3.99 20.32 -11.56
N GLY A 192 3.28 19.56 -12.40
CA GLY A 192 3.72 18.28 -12.94
C GLY A 192 3.74 17.19 -11.87
N PRO A 193 2.57 16.70 -11.41
CA PRO A 193 2.52 15.64 -10.42
C PRO A 193 3.14 14.35 -10.99
N GLN A 194 3.73 13.54 -10.12
CA GLN A 194 4.36 12.27 -10.55
C GLN A 194 3.36 11.35 -11.25
N LEU A 195 2.10 11.38 -10.80
CA LEU A 195 0.97 10.73 -11.44
C LEU A 195 -0.05 11.80 -11.82
N GLY A 196 -0.59 11.70 -13.03
CA GLY A 196 -1.64 12.60 -13.49
C GLY A 196 -3.01 12.27 -12.92
N ASP A 197 -4.03 12.89 -13.49
CA ASP A 197 -5.41 12.46 -13.30
C ASP A 197 -5.59 11.05 -13.88
N GLY A 198 -6.40 10.24 -13.22
CA GLY A 198 -6.60 8.86 -13.66
C GLY A 198 -7.36 8.01 -12.66
N ARG A 199 -7.50 6.73 -13.02
CA ARG A 199 -8.02 5.65 -12.18
C ARG A 199 -6.86 4.74 -11.78
N TYR A 200 -6.82 4.38 -10.52
CA TYR A 200 -5.72 3.67 -9.88
C TYR A 200 -6.27 2.62 -8.93
N GLN A 201 -5.47 1.57 -8.72
CA GLN A 201 -5.72 0.58 -7.69
C GLN A 201 -4.64 0.70 -6.61
N ARG A 202 -5.06 0.70 -5.35
CA ARG A 202 -4.20 0.80 -4.17
C ARG A 202 -4.50 -0.31 -3.19
N TYR A 203 -3.51 -0.70 -2.40
CA TYR A 203 -3.68 -1.71 -1.36
C TYR A 203 -3.11 -1.17 -0.06
N TYR A 204 -3.98 -1.02 0.92
CA TYR A 204 -3.68 -0.47 2.22
C TYR A 204 -3.40 -1.64 3.17
N LEU A 205 -2.20 -1.71 3.71
CA LEU A 205 -1.90 -2.58 4.84
C LEU A 205 -2.39 -1.91 6.11
N LEU A 206 -3.38 -2.52 6.77
CA LEU A 206 -3.85 -2.12 8.07
C LEU A 206 -3.35 -3.11 9.11
N ALA A 207 -2.87 -2.61 10.23
CA ALA A 207 -2.43 -3.46 11.32
C ALA A 207 -2.73 -2.84 12.68
N ARG A 208 -2.70 -3.69 13.71
CA ARG A 208 -2.78 -3.29 15.11
C ARG A 208 -1.91 -4.16 15.99
N THR A 209 -1.59 -3.62 17.15
CA THR A 209 -1.17 -4.33 18.35
C THR A 209 -2.24 -4.14 19.42
N SER A 210 -2.21 -4.94 20.48
CA SER A 210 -3.02 -4.73 21.68
C SER A 210 -2.87 -3.32 22.29
N GLU A 211 -1.77 -2.62 22.02
CA GLU A 211 -1.51 -1.24 22.45
C GLU A 211 -1.99 -0.16 21.45
N THR A 212 -2.24 -0.53 20.19
CA THR A 212 -2.58 0.39 19.10
C THR A 212 -3.99 0.12 18.55
N GLU A 213 -4.98 0.03 19.44
CA GLU A 213 -6.38 0.08 19.03
C GLU A 213 -6.81 1.54 18.77
N PRO A 214 -7.52 1.84 17.65
CA PRO A 214 -7.97 0.94 16.58
C PRO A 214 -6.90 0.67 15.50
N PHE A 215 -7.20 -0.24 14.55
CA PHE A 215 -6.37 -0.48 13.35
C PHE A 215 -5.89 0.82 12.69
N CYS A 216 -4.61 0.85 12.34
CA CYS A 216 -3.96 1.96 11.64
C CYS A 216 -3.48 1.53 10.26
N ILE A 217 -3.36 2.48 9.34
CA ILE A 217 -2.80 2.28 8.00
C ILE A 217 -1.27 2.38 8.10
N CYS A 218 -0.60 1.26 7.85
CA CYS A 218 0.85 1.16 8.00
C CYS A 218 1.62 1.35 6.70
N GLN A 219 1.04 0.92 5.57
CA GLN A 219 1.70 0.97 4.27
C GLN A 219 0.66 1.03 3.14
N VAL A 220 1.05 1.59 1.99
CA VAL A 220 0.23 1.58 0.77
C VAL A 220 1.03 1.02 -0.40
N TYR A 221 0.55 -0.06 -0.99
CA TYR A 221 1.08 -0.67 -2.20
C TYR A 221 0.35 -0.20 -3.45
N TRP A 222 1.02 -0.36 -4.59
CA TRP A 222 0.54 0.03 -5.92
C TRP A 222 -0.13 -1.13 -6.65
N GLU A 223 -0.54 -0.88 -7.90
CA GLU A 223 -1.27 -1.81 -8.75
C GLU A 223 -0.54 -3.15 -9.00
N ASP A 224 0.78 -3.18 -8.83
CA ASP A 224 1.62 -4.38 -8.94
C ASP A 224 1.63 -5.29 -7.70
N PHE A 225 0.87 -4.93 -6.64
CA PHE A 225 0.69 -5.78 -5.47
C PHE A 225 0.06 -7.11 -5.84
N LEU A 226 -1.09 -7.13 -6.53
CA LEU A 226 -1.62 -8.34 -7.17
C LEU A 226 -1.26 -8.31 -8.65
N PRO A 227 -0.45 -9.27 -9.14
CA PRO A 227 -0.18 -9.38 -10.56
C PRO A 227 -1.47 -9.70 -11.34
N ALA A 228 -1.58 -9.13 -12.54
CA ALA A 228 -2.71 -9.33 -13.46
C ALA A 228 -2.79 -10.76 -14.01
#